data_AF-K2SRD8-F1
#
_entry.id   AF-K2SRD8-F1
#
_cell.length_a   1.000
_cell.length_b   1.000
_cell.length_c   1.000
_cell.angle_alpha   90.00
_cell.angle_beta   90.00
_cell.angle_gamma   90.00
#
_symmetry.space_group_name_H-M   'P 1'
#
loop_
_entity.id
_entity.type
_entity.pdbx_description
1 polymer ?
#
loop_
_entity_poly.entity_id
_entity_poly.type
_entity_poly.pdbx_seq_one_letter_code
_entity_poly.pdbx_strand_id
1 'polypeptide(L)'
;MTLQTVFPPSILPASSSSSFSFSSTPGPLSLLALLILLPPTIYFIHRDYQSFLSLGAGGTPQNLTGYLRIKLLSLFALPNTRIPAPIPADLRQNGYLTSLPPRAGPRPTVAGIAPHRQTSQRSPSPSTPYTSLVARIQALAQKPLNSLVEGTSCFEKHGTGLFSLRPLTRTCRGEVCHVHGSDGSLHMTLYPADAKLVIERGWGERHPIARGGFFARFVPKHFVMVYAPRDEDEVETVMRIVGAAVWWVSGECVGKDEGVMRDGRARSESDEKVVEVVRESDGDPEWVGKHMPERFCLGCRQKQYGRMQQACTS
;
A
#
# COMPACT_ATOMS: atom_id res chain seq x y z
N MET A 1 -43.47 11.10 78.80
CA MET A 1 -42.76 11.97 77.85
C MET A 1 -42.29 11.08 76.70
N THR A 2 -43.17 10.68 75.79
CA THR A 2 -43.44 11.35 74.49
C THR A 2 -42.17 11.70 73.73
N LEU A 3 -41.88 10.94 72.66
CA LEU A 3 -41.72 11.45 71.30
C LEU A 3 -41.64 10.25 70.34
N GLN A 4 -42.79 9.94 69.73
CA GLN A 4 -42.88 9.11 68.52
C GLN A 4 -42.42 9.97 67.34
N THR A 5 -41.34 9.57 66.67
CA THR A 5 -40.94 10.13 65.38
C THR A 5 -41.75 9.46 64.27
N VAL A 6 -42.80 10.14 63.82
CA VAL A 6 -43.57 9.79 62.62
C VAL A 6 -42.83 10.36 61.41
N PHE A 7 -42.28 9.50 60.56
CA PHE A 7 -41.80 9.88 59.23
C PHE A 7 -43.00 10.00 58.28
N PRO A 8 -43.11 11.09 57.47
CA PRO A 8 -44.18 11.22 56.48
C PRO A 8 -43.94 10.30 55.27
N PRO A 9 -45.01 9.90 54.55
CA PRO A 9 -44.91 9.01 53.41
C PRO A 9 -44.27 9.68 52.18
N SER A 10 -43.39 8.95 51.52
CA SER A 10 -42.74 9.29 50.26
C SER A 10 -43.77 9.51 49.14
N ILE A 11 -43.98 10.75 48.73
CA ILE A 11 -44.68 11.08 47.48
C ILE A 11 -43.65 11.02 46.35
N LEU A 12 -43.57 9.88 45.66
CA LEU A 12 -42.88 9.81 44.37
C LEU A 12 -43.82 10.42 43.31
N PRO A 13 -43.43 11.49 42.59
CA PRO A 13 -44.20 11.94 41.45
C PRO A 13 -44.06 10.93 40.32
N ALA A 14 -45.18 10.63 39.66
CA ALA A 14 -45.24 9.77 38.49
C ALA A 14 -44.23 10.23 37.42
N SER A 15 -43.42 9.29 36.93
CA SER A 15 -42.55 9.49 35.76
C SER A 15 -43.41 9.82 34.55
N SER A 16 -43.49 11.09 34.19
CA SER A 16 -44.04 11.55 32.93
C SER A 16 -43.05 11.17 31.82
N SER A 17 -43.35 10.10 31.11
CA SER A 17 -42.73 9.75 29.83
C SER A 17 -43.02 10.86 28.82
N SER A 18 -42.14 11.86 28.77
CA SER A 18 -42.16 12.94 27.79
C SER A 18 -41.61 12.38 26.48
N SER A 19 -42.51 12.00 25.59
CA SER A 19 -42.20 11.67 24.19
C SER A 19 -41.71 12.94 23.50
N PHE A 20 -40.39 13.16 23.45
CA PHE A 20 -39.80 14.22 22.64
C PHE A 20 -40.05 13.93 21.16
N SER A 21 -41.12 14.49 20.62
CA SER A 21 -41.40 14.49 19.19
C SER A 21 -40.60 15.62 18.55
N PHE A 22 -39.40 15.32 18.07
CA PHE A 22 -38.66 16.23 17.19
C PHE A 22 -39.30 16.21 15.80
N SER A 23 -40.33 17.05 15.61
CA SER A 23 -40.78 17.46 14.28
C SER A 23 -40.32 18.89 14.06
N SER A 24 -39.07 19.04 13.60
CA SER A 24 -38.56 20.33 13.14
C SER A 24 -38.53 20.30 11.62
N THR A 25 -39.59 20.82 10.99
CA THR A 25 -39.53 21.13 9.56
C THR A 25 -38.43 22.17 9.34
N PRO A 26 -37.55 22.00 8.33
CA PRO A 26 -36.50 22.96 8.06
C PRO A 26 -37.14 24.31 7.71
N GLY A 27 -36.68 25.38 8.38
CA GLY A 27 -37.14 26.74 8.09
C GLY A 27 -36.78 27.19 6.66
N PRO A 28 -37.40 28.27 6.15
CA PRO A 28 -37.24 28.72 4.77
C PRO A 28 -35.79 29.05 4.40
N LEU A 29 -34.99 29.54 5.35
CA LEU A 29 -33.55 29.79 5.16
C LEU A 29 -32.74 28.50 4.98
N SER A 30 -33.08 27.44 5.72
CA SER A 30 -32.43 26.12 5.59
C SER A 30 -32.75 25.48 4.24
N LEU A 31 -33.98 25.66 3.74
CA LEU A 31 -34.38 25.21 2.41
C LEU A 31 -33.65 25.98 1.30
N LEU A 32 -33.51 27.30 1.43
CA LEU A 32 -32.76 28.12 0.49
C LEU A 32 -31.26 27.74 0.47
N ALA A 33 -30.66 27.52 1.64
CA ALA A 33 -29.27 27.06 1.74
C ALA A 33 -29.07 25.69 1.07
N LEU A 34 -30.01 24.75 1.27
CA LEU A 34 -29.97 23.45 0.59
C LEU A 34 -30.05 23.59 -0.93
N LEU A 35 -30.95 24.43 -1.45
CA LEU A 35 -31.09 24.67 -2.89
C LEU A 35 -29.82 25.26 -3.52
N ILE A 36 -29.09 26.10 -2.78
CA ILE A 36 -27.84 26.72 -3.26
C ILE A 36 -26.66 25.74 -3.17
N LEU A 37 -26.53 24.99 -2.06
CA LEU A 37 -25.36 24.16 -1.79
C LEU A 37 -25.45 22.76 -2.38
N LEU A 38 -26.64 22.22 -2.58
CA LEU A 38 -26.83 20.84 -3.04
C LEU A 38 -26.35 20.63 -4.49
N PRO A 39 -26.70 21.48 -5.49
CA PRO A 39 -26.20 21.31 -6.86
C PRO A 39 -24.66 21.31 -6.99
N PRO A 40 -23.90 22.27 -6.42
CA PRO A 40 -22.44 22.23 -6.49
C PRO A 40 -21.87 21.03 -5.74
N THR A 41 -22.45 20.66 -4.59
CA THR A 41 -22.02 19.48 -3.83
C THR A 41 -22.17 18.20 -4.66
N ILE A 42 -23.34 18.00 -5.30
CA ILE A 42 -23.58 16.86 -6.20
C ILE A 42 -22.59 16.89 -7.36
N TYR A 43 -22.36 18.05 -7.97
CA TYR A 43 -21.40 18.19 -9.07
C TYR A 43 -19.98 17.80 -8.64
N PHE A 44 -19.51 18.27 -7.48
CA PHE A 44 -18.18 17.91 -6.97
C PHE A 44 -18.06 16.44 -6.62
N ILE A 45 -19.07 15.84 -5.98
CA ILE A 45 -19.09 14.40 -5.69
C ILE A 45 -19.09 13.59 -6.99
N HIS A 46 -19.89 13.98 -7.98
CA HIS A 46 -19.94 13.30 -9.27
C HIS A 46 -18.60 13.42 -10.00
N ARG A 47 -18.01 14.63 -10.07
CA ARG A 47 -16.70 14.85 -10.70
C ARG A 47 -15.59 14.04 -10.02
N ASP A 48 -15.59 13.99 -8.69
CA ASP A 48 -14.62 13.23 -7.93
C ASP A 48 -14.81 11.71 -8.12
N TYR A 49 -16.06 11.24 -8.16
CA TYR A 49 -16.39 9.85 -8.51
C TYR A 49 -15.91 9.47 -9.92
N GLN A 50 -16.15 10.34 -10.92
CA GLN A 50 -15.62 10.13 -12.27
C GLN A 50 -14.08 10.13 -12.30
N SER A 51 -13.45 10.99 -11.49
CA SER A 51 -11.99 11.00 -11.33
C SER A 51 -11.50 9.67 -10.75
N PHE A 52 -12.17 9.12 -9.74
CA PHE A 52 -11.88 7.79 -9.19
C PHE A 52 -12.01 6.68 -10.26
N LEU A 53 -13.08 6.68 -11.05
CA LEU A 53 -13.27 5.70 -12.12
C LEU A 53 -12.18 5.82 -13.20
N SER A 54 -11.75 7.04 -13.53
CA SER A 54 -10.73 7.30 -14.55
C SER A 54 -9.34 6.72 -14.24
N LEU A 55 -9.07 6.39 -12.97
CA LEU A 55 -7.82 5.77 -12.54
C LEU A 55 -7.69 4.30 -12.96
N GLY A 56 -8.77 3.70 -13.49
CA GLY A 56 -8.79 2.33 -13.97
C GLY A 56 -8.95 1.28 -12.86
N ALA A 57 -8.90 0.02 -13.24
CA ALA A 57 -9.00 -1.11 -12.31
C ALA A 57 -7.82 -1.11 -11.33
N GLY A 58 -7.99 -1.74 -10.17
CA GLY A 58 -6.96 -1.93 -9.15
C GLY A 58 -7.48 -2.74 -7.97
N GLY A 59 -6.83 -2.64 -6.82
CA GLY A 59 -7.22 -3.40 -5.61
C GLY A 59 -8.64 -3.14 -5.09
N THR A 60 -9.24 -1.99 -5.44
CA THR A 60 -10.58 -1.55 -5.03
C THR A 60 -11.57 -1.66 -6.19
N PRO A 61 -12.80 -2.19 -5.97
CA PRO A 61 -13.82 -2.26 -7.01
C PRO A 61 -14.17 -0.88 -7.60
N GLN A 62 -14.33 -0.79 -8.92
CA GLN A 62 -14.69 0.46 -9.62
C GLN A 62 -16.21 0.70 -9.60
N ASN A 63 -16.76 0.85 -8.40
CA ASN A 63 -18.18 1.14 -8.19
C ASN A 63 -18.35 2.08 -6.98
N LEU A 64 -19.60 2.44 -6.67
CA LEU A 64 -19.90 3.36 -5.56
C LEU A 64 -19.37 2.84 -4.21
N THR A 65 -19.45 1.53 -3.95
CA THR A 65 -18.92 0.93 -2.72
C THR A 65 -17.42 1.11 -2.61
N GLY A 66 -16.69 0.89 -3.70
CA GLY A 66 -15.25 1.14 -3.76
C GLY A 66 -14.91 2.62 -3.54
N TYR A 67 -15.66 3.53 -4.17
CA TYR A 67 -15.51 4.96 -3.98
C TYR A 67 -15.69 5.38 -2.52
N LEU A 68 -16.76 4.95 -1.86
CA LEU A 68 -17.01 5.25 -0.45
C LEU A 68 -15.89 4.72 0.46
N ARG A 69 -15.37 3.52 0.15
CA ARG A 69 -14.22 2.95 0.87
C ARG A 69 -12.97 3.84 0.72
N ILE A 70 -12.71 4.38 -0.47
CA ILE A 70 -11.58 5.29 -0.70
C ILE A 70 -11.77 6.62 0.02
N LYS A 71 -12.99 7.15 0.07
CA LYS A 71 -13.28 8.36 0.86
C LYS A 71 -13.03 8.14 2.35
N LEU A 72 -13.44 7.01 2.90
CA LEU A 72 -13.12 6.66 4.28
C LEU A 72 -11.60 6.53 4.50
N LEU A 73 -10.89 5.85 3.59
CA LEU A 73 -9.43 5.70 3.68
C LEU A 73 -8.67 7.03 3.54
N SER A 74 -9.20 7.97 2.75
CA SER A 74 -8.57 9.29 2.54
C SER A 74 -8.46 10.14 3.81
N LEU A 75 -9.31 9.90 4.82
CA LEU A 75 -9.21 10.57 6.12
C LEU A 75 -7.90 10.24 6.85
N PHE A 76 -7.24 9.13 6.47
CA PHE A 76 -6.00 8.66 7.07
C PHE A 76 -4.80 8.80 6.14
N ALA A 77 -5.00 9.34 4.94
CA ALA A 77 -3.94 9.55 3.98
C ALA A 77 -2.87 10.51 4.55
N LEU A 78 -1.63 10.27 4.17
CA LEU A 78 -0.50 11.14 4.48
C LEU A 78 -0.74 12.50 3.81
N PRO A 79 -0.57 13.62 4.54
CA PRO A 79 -0.75 14.95 3.97
C PRO A 79 0.32 15.28 2.92
N ASN A 80 1.48 14.64 3.00
CA ASN A 80 2.55 14.78 2.01
C ASN A 80 3.28 13.44 1.84
N THR A 81 3.11 12.82 0.67
CA THR A 81 3.75 11.55 0.29
C THR A 81 5.23 11.70 -0.05
N ARG A 82 5.71 12.92 -0.29
CA ARG A 82 7.09 13.23 -0.68
C ARG A 82 8.03 13.44 0.51
N ILE A 83 7.50 13.35 1.75
CA ILE A 83 8.33 13.38 2.96
C ILE A 83 8.61 11.94 3.39
N PRO A 84 9.89 11.52 3.42
CA PRO A 84 10.28 10.20 3.91
C PRO A 84 9.73 9.92 5.31
N ALA A 85 9.43 8.65 5.59
CA ALA A 85 9.10 8.25 6.95
C ALA A 85 10.35 8.41 7.85
N PRO A 86 10.19 8.79 9.14
CA PRO A 86 11.28 8.76 10.08
C PRO A 86 11.89 7.37 10.17
N ILE A 87 13.22 7.30 10.07
CA ILE A 87 13.98 6.05 10.18
C ILE A 87 14.06 5.65 11.67
N PRO A 88 13.53 4.47 12.05
CA PRO A 88 13.67 3.92 13.39
C PRO A 88 15.14 3.86 13.83
N ALA A 89 15.43 4.04 15.13
CA ALA A 89 16.81 4.17 15.62
C ALA A 89 17.66 2.92 15.33
N ASP A 90 17.04 1.75 15.41
CA ASP A 90 17.55 0.42 15.04
C ASP A 90 17.82 0.26 13.53
N LEU A 91 17.23 1.12 12.69
CA LEU A 91 17.30 1.10 11.22
C LEU A 91 18.13 2.23 10.61
N ARG A 92 18.94 2.92 11.41
CA ARG A 92 19.79 4.02 10.93
C ARG A 92 21.07 3.58 10.21
N GLN A 93 21.18 2.29 9.89
CA GLN A 93 22.32 1.77 9.13
C GLN A 93 22.18 2.13 7.64
N ASN A 94 23.26 1.93 6.89
CA ASN A 94 23.27 2.17 5.45
C ASN A 94 22.34 1.17 4.74
N GLY A 95 21.49 1.64 3.82
CA GLY A 95 20.64 0.75 3.03
C GLY A 95 21.43 -0.07 2.01
N TYR A 96 20.70 -0.77 1.13
CA TYR A 96 21.31 -1.44 -0.02
C TYR A 96 21.84 -0.41 -1.03
N LEU A 97 21.16 0.72 -1.18
CA LEU A 97 21.54 1.78 -2.12
C LEU A 97 22.54 2.73 -1.44
N THR A 98 23.75 2.83 -1.96
CA THR A 98 24.72 3.84 -1.48
C THR A 98 24.38 5.22 -2.02
N SER A 99 23.97 5.28 -3.29
CA SER A 99 23.66 6.52 -4.00
C SER A 99 22.73 6.30 -5.19
N LEU A 100 21.91 7.30 -5.50
CA LEU A 100 21.10 7.36 -6.71
C LEU A 100 21.28 8.73 -7.39
N PRO A 101 21.41 8.82 -8.72
CA PRO A 101 21.42 10.13 -9.38
C PRO A 101 20.12 10.89 -9.07
N PRO A 102 20.12 12.23 -8.97
CA PRO A 102 18.87 12.97 -8.88
C PRO A 102 18.07 12.77 -10.18
N ARG A 103 16.77 12.51 -10.07
CA ARG A 103 15.90 12.36 -11.24
C ARG A 103 15.73 13.70 -11.95
N ALA A 104 15.95 13.74 -13.26
CA ALA A 104 15.89 14.97 -14.04
C ALA A 104 14.45 15.50 -14.19
N GLY A 105 14.29 16.82 -14.02
CA GLY A 105 13.03 17.53 -14.24
C GLY A 105 12.05 17.49 -13.07
N PRO A 106 10.82 18.01 -13.26
CA PRO A 106 9.80 18.03 -12.22
C PRO A 106 9.31 16.62 -11.89
N ARG A 107 8.83 16.43 -10.66
CA ARG A 107 8.17 15.18 -10.27
C ARG A 107 6.87 14.96 -11.05
N PRO A 108 6.53 13.70 -11.37
CA PRO A 108 5.21 13.37 -11.89
C PRO A 108 4.09 13.76 -10.92
N THR A 109 2.96 14.14 -11.50
CA THR A 109 1.67 14.18 -10.84
C THR A 109 1.15 12.77 -10.59
N VAL A 110 0.59 12.56 -9.42
CA VAL A 110 -0.01 11.29 -9.01
C VAL A 110 -1.43 11.54 -8.49
N ALA A 111 -2.27 10.52 -8.53
CA ALA A 111 -3.64 10.62 -8.07
C ALA A 111 -4.13 9.31 -7.45
N GLY A 112 -5.11 9.42 -6.56
CA GLY A 112 -5.77 8.28 -5.93
C GLY A 112 -5.06 7.73 -4.70
N ILE A 113 -5.62 6.66 -4.16
CA ILE A 113 -5.12 5.93 -2.97
C ILE A 113 -5.11 4.44 -3.28
N ALA A 114 -6.21 3.91 -3.82
CA ALA A 114 -6.30 2.55 -4.34
C ALA A 114 -7.48 2.49 -5.34
N PRO A 115 -7.24 2.56 -6.66
CA PRO A 115 -5.94 2.62 -7.32
C PRO A 115 -5.17 3.91 -7.01
N HIS A 116 -3.84 3.80 -6.96
CA HIS A 116 -2.91 4.93 -6.88
C HIS A 116 -2.12 4.94 -8.18
N ARG A 117 -2.15 6.04 -8.92
CA ARG A 117 -1.67 6.13 -10.30
C ARG A 117 -0.83 7.35 -10.54
N GLN A 118 0.12 7.19 -11.45
CA GLN A 118 0.86 8.30 -12.02
C GLN A 118 0.09 8.86 -13.22
N THR A 119 -0.20 10.17 -13.22
CA THR A 119 -1.06 10.81 -14.25
C THR A 119 -0.29 11.60 -15.30
N SER A 120 0.99 11.90 -15.07
CA SER A 120 1.91 12.53 -16.04
C SER A 120 3.22 11.76 -16.15
N GLN A 121 4.03 12.02 -17.19
CA GLN A 121 5.29 11.31 -17.44
C GLN A 121 5.12 9.77 -17.47
N ARG A 122 3.98 9.29 -17.97
CA ARG A 122 3.62 7.87 -17.96
C ARG A 122 4.42 7.10 -19.01
N SER A 123 4.73 5.83 -18.71
CA SER A 123 5.26 4.84 -19.65
C SER A 123 4.32 3.63 -19.65
N PRO A 124 3.11 3.74 -20.24
CA PRO A 124 2.13 2.65 -20.22
C PRO A 124 2.60 1.47 -21.07
N SER A 125 2.02 0.29 -20.83
CA SER A 125 2.20 -0.86 -21.72
C SER A 125 1.63 -0.58 -23.12
N PRO A 126 2.30 -0.98 -24.24
CA PRO A 126 3.60 -1.64 -24.32
C PRO A 126 4.72 -0.68 -24.78
N SER A 127 4.85 0.51 -24.18
CA SER A 127 5.96 1.43 -24.50
C SER A 127 7.34 0.77 -24.35
N THR A 128 8.35 1.25 -25.07
CA THR A 128 9.70 0.66 -25.04
C THR A 128 10.31 0.61 -23.63
N PRO A 129 10.30 1.68 -22.82
CA PRO A 129 10.85 1.62 -21.46
C PRO A 129 10.06 0.67 -20.55
N TYR A 130 8.73 0.62 -20.69
CA TYR A 130 7.87 -0.31 -19.96
C TYR A 130 8.23 -1.77 -20.27
N THR A 131 8.35 -2.09 -21.56
CA THR A 131 8.63 -3.46 -22.01
C THR A 131 10.02 -3.89 -21.55
N SER A 132 11.02 -3.00 -21.64
CA SER A 132 12.37 -3.23 -21.12
C SER A 132 12.36 -3.51 -19.60
N LEU A 133 11.65 -2.67 -18.83
CA LEU A 133 11.50 -2.83 -17.39
C LEU A 133 10.86 -4.18 -17.03
N VAL A 134 9.73 -4.53 -17.64
CA VAL A 134 9.03 -5.79 -17.36
C VAL A 134 9.90 -6.99 -17.72
N ALA A 135 10.57 -6.96 -18.87
CA ALA A 135 11.48 -8.03 -19.30
C ALA A 135 12.64 -8.23 -18.30
N ARG A 136 13.24 -7.13 -17.81
CA ARG A 136 14.31 -7.19 -16.80
C ARG A 136 13.83 -7.72 -15.46
N ILE A 137 12.62 -7.38 -15.02
CA ILE A 137 11.98 -7.94 -13.82
C ILE A 137 11.73 -9.45 -14.00
N GLN A 138 11.21 -9.87 -15.15
CA GLN A 138 10.97 -11.28 -15.45
C GLN A 138 12.28 -12.08 -15.49
N ALA A 139 13.36 -11.51 -16.04
CA ALA A 139 14.68 -12.12 -16.04
C ALA A 139 15.21 -12.38 -14.60
N LEU A 140 14.87 -11.53 -13.62
CA LEU A 140 15.22 -11.79 -12.22
C LEU A 140 14.52 -13.03 -11.66
N ALA A 141 13.27 -13.29 -12.05
CA ALA A 141 12.52 -14.48 -11.63
C ALA A 141 13.00 -15.77 -12.34
N GLN A 142 13.56 -15.65 -13.54
CA GLN A 142 14.08 -16.79 -14.30
C GLN A 142 15.43 -17.30 -13.77
N LYS A 143 16.22 -16.46 -13.10
CA LYS A 143 17.50 -16.86 -12.47
C LYS A 143 17.22 -17.65 -11.17
N PRO A 144 17.46 -18.98 -11.11
CA PRO A 144 17.04 -19.80 -9.95
C PRO A 144 17.70 -19.38 -8.63
N LEU A 145 18.95 -18.90 -8.70
CA LEU A 145 19.70 -18.42 -7.54
C LEU A 145 19.01 -17.27 -6.81
N ASN A 146 18.22 -16.46 -7.52
CA ASN A 146 17.52 -15.34 -6.89
C ASN A 146 16.34 -15.79 -6.01
N SER A 147 15.86 -17.03 -6.16
CA SER A 147 14.68 -17.55 -5.42
C SER A 147 13.44 -16.65 -5.56
N LEU A 148 13.21 -16.11 -6.76
CA LEU A 148 12.11 -15.22 -7.10
C LEU A 148 11.11 -15.92 -8.04
N VAL A 149 9.86 -15.46 -8.04
CA VAL A 149 8.81 -15.95 -8.94
C VAL A 149 7.90 -14.81 -9.41
N GLU A 150 7.41 -14.91 -10.64
CA GLU A 150 6.39 -14.02 -11.18
C GLU A 150 4.98 -14.51 -10.83
N GLY A 151 4.11 -13.58 -10.47
CA GLY A 151 2.69 -13.86 -10.25
C GLY A 151 1.84 -12.60 -10.41
N THR A 152 0.54 -12.72 -10.15
CA THR A 152 -0.34 -11.55 -10.07
C THR A 152 -0.18 -10.85 -8.73
N SER A 153 0.00 -9.52 -8.73
CA SER A 153 0.14 -8.72 -7.50
C SER A 153 -1.03 -8.93 -6.55
N CYS A 154 -0.75 -9.01 -5.25
CA CYS A 154 -1.78 -9.01 -4.22
C CYS A 154 -2.46 -7.65 -4.05
N PHE A 155 -1.68 -6.58 -4.11
CA PHE A 155 -2.13 -5.22 -3.81
C PHE A 155 -2.94 -4.68 -4.98
N GLU A 156 -2.41 -4.84 -6.18
CA GLU A 156 -3.03 -4.36 -7.40
C GLU A 156 -4.11 -5.31 -7.90
N LYS A 157 -4.02 -6.62 -7.58
CA LYS A 157 -4.89 -7.71 -8.09
C LYS A 157 -4.84 -7.90 -9.60
N HIS A 158 -3.97 -7.15 -10.27
CA HIS A 158 -3.71 -7.14 -11.70
C HIS A 158 -2.21 -6.95 -11.94
N GLY A 159 -1.76 -7.19 -13.18
CA GLY A 159 -0.39 -6.93 -13.61
C GLY A 159 0.66 -7.91 -13.08
N THR A 160 1.89 -7.70 -13.53
CA THR A 160 3.08 -8.48 -13.15
C THR A 160 3.56 -8.06 -11.76
N GLY A 161 3.56 -9.02 -10.83
CA GLY A 161 4.18 -8.93 -9.52
C GLY A 161 5.38 -9.88 -9.41
N LEU A 162 6.43 -9.41 -8.74
CA LEU A 162 7.62 -10.19 -8.40
C LEU A 162 7.53 -10.59 -6.93
N PHE A 163 7.73 -11.86 -6.63
CA PHE A 163 7.62 -12.43 -5.29
C PHE A 163 8.89 -13.17 -4.91
N SER A 164 9.25 -13.12 -3.62
CA SER A 164 10.27 -13.99 -3.04
C SER A 164 9.65 -15.32 -2.60
N LEU A 165 10.33 -16.43 -2.93
CA LEU A 165 10.01 -17.76 -2.41
C LEU A 165 10.45 -17.93 -0.94
N ARG A 166 11.42 -17.13 -0.49
CA ARG A 166 11.97 -17.13 0.88
C ARG A 166 11.91 -15.71 1.47
N PRO A 167 10.71 -15.14 1.71
CA PRO A 167 10.60 -13.79 2.22
C PRO A 167 10.95 -13.74 3.71
N LEU A 168 11.92 -12.89 4.05
CA LEU A 168 12.24 -12.52 5.43
C LEU A 168 11.20 -11.52 5.95
N THR A 169 10.85 -10.51 5.15
CA THR A 169 9.71 -9.63 5.44
C THR A 169 8.47 -10.12 4.69
N ARG A 170 7.43 -10.55 5.40
CA ARG A 170 6.19 -11.05 4.77
C ARG A 170 5.19 -9.92 4.51
N THR A 171 5.48 -9.11 3.50
CA THR A 171 4.48 -8.23 2.89
C THR A 171 3.78 -8.99 1.77
N CYS A 172 2.45 -9.11 1.84
CA CYS A 172 1.62 -9.96 0.98
C CYS A 172 2.31 -11.16 0.31
N ARG A 173 2.49 -12.25 1.06
CA ARG A 173 3.08 -13.50 0.53
C ARG A 173 4.49 -13.34 -0.07
N GLY A 174 5.22 -12.28 0.32
CA GLY A 174 6.57 -12.02 -0.16
C GLY A 174 6.63 -11.19 -1.43
N GLU A 175 5.60 -10.40 -1.73
CA GLU A 175 5.60 -9.48 -2.87
C GLU A 175 6.72 -8.43 -2.69
N VAL A 176 7.66 -8.43 -3.63
CA VAL A 176 8.78 -7.49 -3.70
C VAL A 176 8.32 -6.20 -4.34
N CYS A 177 7.77 -6.31 -5.55
CA CYS A 177 7.24 -5.19 -6.31
C CYS A 177 6.18 -5.64 -7.30
N HIS A 178 5.39 -4.69 -7.80
CA HIS A 178 4.54 -4.88 -8.96
C HIS A 178 4.54 -3.66 -9.87
N VAL A 179 4.28 -3.88 -11.15
CA VAL A 179 4.28 -2.84 -12.19
C VAL A 179 2.85 -2.53 -12.63
N HIS A 180 2.52 -1.24 -12.75
CA HIS A 180 1.23 -0.79 -13.27
C HIS A 180 1.26 -0.74 -14.79
N GLY A 181 0.49 -1.60 -15.46
CA GLY A 181 0.40 -1.59 -16.93
C GLY A 181 -0.17 -0.29 -17.51
N SER A 182 -0.97 0.44 -16.73
CA SER A 182 -1.68 1.65 -17.17
C SER A 182 -0.80 2.91 -17.24
N ASP A 183 0.28 2.96 -16.44
CA ASP A 183 1.13 4.15 -16.37
C ASP A 183 2.65 3.85 -16.27
N GLY A 184 3.03 2.60 -16.00
CA GLY A 184 4.42 2.14 -15.90
C GLY A 184 5.08 2.36 -14.55
N SER A 185 4.41 2.96 -13.58
CA SER A 185 4.91 3.11 -12.21
C SER A 185 4.91 1.78 -11.47
N LEU A 186 5.67 1.71 -10.38
CA LEU A 186 5.83 0.50 -9.59
C LEU A 186 5.50 0.77 -8.14
N HIS A 187 4.98 -0.25 -7.46
CA HIS A 187 4.90 -0.26 -6.00
C HIS A 187 5.82 -1.32 -5.43
N MET A 188 6.51 -0.98 -4.34
CA MET A 188 7.44 -1.88 -3.67
C MET A 188 7.67 -1.48 -2.20
N THR A 189 8.18 -2.43 -1.41
CA THR A 189 8.61 -2.17 -0.03
C THR A 189 10.13 -2.06 0.02
N LEU A 190 10.64 -0.99 0.62
CA LEU A 190 12.08 -0.74 0.73
C LEU A 190 12.52 -0.69 2.19
N TYR A 191 13.81 -0.92 2.41
CA TYR A 191 14.48 -0.56 3.66
C TYR A 191 14.28 0.94 3.95
N PRO A 192 14.13 1.38 5.20
CA PRO A 192 13.81 2.79 5.48
C PRO A 192 14.82 3.79 4.91
N ALA A 193 16.13 3.48 4.95
CA ALA A 193 17.15 4.36 4.39
C ALA A 193 17.09 4.40 2.85
N ASP A 194 16.79 3.26 2.19
CA ASP A 194 16.62 3.20 0.74
C ASP A 194 15.36 3.95 0.30
N ALA A 195 14.25 3.78 1.02
CA ALA A 195 13.01 4.53 0.79
C ALA A 195 13.25 6.04 0.90
N LYS A 196 13.99 6.47 1.93
CA LYS A 196 14.39 7.86 2.11
C LYS A 196 15.20 8.36 0.91
N LEU A 197 16.23 7.61 0.50
CA LEU A 197 17.08 7.99 -0.63
C LEU A 197 16.29 8.10 -1.94
N VAL A 198 15.43 7.11 -2.24
CA VAL A 198 14.56 7.11 -3.44
C VAL A 198 13.66 8.34 -3.47
N ILE A 199 13.05 8.67 -2.34
CA ILE A 199 12.19 9.84 -2.23
C ILE A 199 13.03 11.11 -2.38
N GLU A 200 14.10 11.31 -1.62
CA GLU A 200 14.91 12.53 -1.66
C GLU A 200 15.52 12.80 -3.04
N ARG A 201 15.88 11.75 -3.78
CA ARG A 201 16.45 11.84 -5.14
C ARG A 201 15.40 11.98 -6.25
N GLY A 202 14.10 12.02 -5.91
CA GLY A 202 13.05 12.31 -6.89
C GLY A 202 12.52 11.11 -7.67
N TRP A 203 12.88 9.89 -7.27
CA TRP A 203 12.50 8.66 -7.98
C TRP A 203 11.14 8.09 -7.56
N GLY A 204 10.61 8.52 -6.41
CA GLY A 204 9.32 8.07 -5.95
C GLY A 204 8.75 8.89 -4.81
N GLU A 205 7.61 8.43 -4.32
CA GLU A 205 6.90 8.96 -3.16
C GLU A 205 6.18 7.85 -2.40
N ARG A 206 5.90 8.08 -1.12
CA ARG A 206 5.22 7.09 -0.28
C ARG A 206 3.81 6.82 -0.78
N HIS A 207 3.32 5.61 -0.55
CA HIS A 207 1.91 5.33 -0.74
C HIS A 207 1.06 6.19 0.24
N PRO A 208 -0.07 6.79 -0.18
CA PRO A 208 -0.85 7.69 0.68
C PRO A 208 -1.27 7.09 2.03
N ILE A 209 -1.48 5.78 2.12
CA ILE A 209 -1.81 5.09 3.38
C ILE A 209 -0.64 4.35 4.04
N ALA A 210 0.61 4.57 3.62
CA ALA A 210 1.82 4.01 4.24
C ALA A 210 2.17 4.71 5.57
N ARG A 211 1.19 4.83 6.47
CA ARG A 211 1.30 5.56 7.75
C ARG A 211 2.04 4.77 8.82
N GLY A 212 2.00 3.45 8.75
CA GLY A 212 2.45 2.54 9.83
C GLY A 212 1.38 2.37 10.91
N GLY A 213 1.75 1.71 12.02
CA GLY A 213 0.81 1.37 13.09
C GLY A 213 -0.32 0.48 12.57
N PHE A 214 -1.57 0.75 12.95
CA PHE A 214 -2.73 0.00 12.44
C PHE A 214 -2.80 -0.09 10.90
N PHE A 215 -2.28 0.91 10.18
CA PHE A 215 -2.32 0.93 8.72
C PHE A 215 -1.26 0.02 8.06
N ALA A 216 -0.25 -0.43 8.81
CA ALA A 216 0.79 -1.34 8.30
C ALA A 216 0.21 -2.66 7.79
N ARG A 217 -0.92 -3.10 8.37
CA ARG A 217 -1.66 -4.30 7.94
C ARG A 217 -2.20 -4.20 6.51
N PHE A 218 -2.44 -2.99 6.01
CA PHE A 218 -2.94 -2.76 4.66
C PHE A 218 -1.79 -2.50 3.69
N VAL A 219 -0.83 -1.68 4.11
CA VAL A 219 0.31 -1.26 3.31
C VAL A 219 1.50 -1.01 4.24
N PRO A 220 2.69 -1.58 3.99
CA PRO A 220 3.86 -1.34 4.83
C PRO A 220 4.20 0.15 4.99
N LYS A 221 4.79 0.52 6.12
CA LYS A 221 5.17 1.92 6.42
C LYS A 221 6.13 2.53 5.38
N HIS A 222 7.00 1.71 4.81
CA HIS A 222 7.99 2.10 3.79
C HIS A 222 7.59 1.61 2.39
N PHE A 223 6.28 1.46 2.14
CA PHE A 223 5.76 1.18 0.81
C PHE A 223 5.79 2.44 -0.04
N VAL A 224 6.46 2.36 -1.18
CA VAL A 224 6.76 3.48 -2.06
C VAL A 224 6.17 3.21 -3.44
N MET A 225 5.69 4.28 -4.09
CA MET A 225 5.51 4.31 -5.54
C MET A 225 6.79 4.83 -6.19
N VAL A 226 7.44 4.00 -6.99
CA VAL A 226 8.53 4.41 -7.87
C VAL A 226 7.92 4.85 -9.19
N TYR A 227 8.33 6.02 -9.68
CA TYR A 227 7.76 6.60 -10.88
C TYR A 227 8.12 5.79 -12.13
N ALA A 228 7.25 5.87 -13.14
CA ALA A 228 7.48 5.20 -14.43
C ALA A 228 8.78 5.70 -15.09
N PRO A 229 9.64 4.80 -15.61
CA PRO A 229 10.85 5.19 -16.33
C PRO A 229 10.48 5.82 -17.67
N ARG A 230 11.21 6.86 -18.08
CA ARG A 230 10.99 7.59 -19.35
C ARG A 230 11.86 7.07 -20.50
N ASP A 231 13.00 6.47 -20.17
CA ASP A 231 14.03 6.00 -21.08
C ASP A 231 14.81 4.84 -20.44
N GLU A 232 15.77 4.30 -21.18
CA GLU A 232 16.54 3.12 -20.74
C GLU A 232 17.49 3.43 -19.57
N ASP A 233 17.96 4.67 -19.42
CA ASP A 233 18.81 5.08 -18.30
C ASP A 233 17.99 5.15 -17.00
N GLU A 234 16.73 5.61 -17.08
CA GLU A 234 15.78 5.51 -15.98
C GLU A 234 15.41 4.06 -15.68
N VAL A 235 15.25 3.19 -16.68
CA VAL A 235 15.02 1.75 -16.46
C VAL A 235 16.16 1.15 -15.65
N GLU A 236 17.42 1.45 -15.98
CA GLU A 236 18.58 0.97 -15.23
C GLU A 236 18.56 1.44 -13.76
N THR A 237 18.22 2.71 -13.53
CA THR A 237 18.09 3.24 -12.16
C THR A 237 16.94 2.60 -11.39
N VAL A 238 15.78 2.42 -12.03
CA VAL A 238 14.63 1.72 -11.44
C VAL A 238 14.99 0.27 -11.09
N MET A 239 15.75 -0.43 -11.94
CA MET A 239 16.20 -1.79 -11.65
C MET A 239 17.17 -1.88 -10.46
N ARG A 240 17.99 -0.86 -10.21
CA ARG A 240 18.78 -0.77 -8.96
C ARG A 240 17.86 -0.68 -7.73
N ILE A 241 16.80 0.10 -7.82
CA ILE A 241 15.80 0.24 -6.75
C ILE A 241 15.03 -1.08 -6.54
N VAL A 242 14.68 -1.80 -7.61
CA VAL A 242 14.10 -3.15 -7.52
C VAL A 242 15.06 -4.11 -6.82
N GLY A 243 16.36 -4.03 -7.09
CA GLY A 243 17.38 -4.82 -6.38
C GLY A 243 17.38 -4.56 -4.86
N ALA A 244 17.25 -3.30 -4.45
CA ALA A 244 17.11 -2.93 -3.04
C ALA A 244 15.82 -3.49 -2.40
N ALA A 245 14.71 -3.50 -3.14
CA ALA A 245 13.47 -4.11 -2.69
C ALA A 245 13.61 -5.64 -2.51
N VAL A 246 14.27 -6.32 -3.46
CA VAL A 246 14.56 -7.76 -3.33
C VAL A 246 15.40 -8.02 -2.09
N TRP A 247 16.50 -7.28 -1.93
CA TRP A 247 17.37 -7.42 -0.75
C TRP A 247 16.60 -7.19 0.55
N TRP A 248 15.76 -6.18 0.61
CA TRP A 248 14.95 -5.93 1.81
C TRP A 248 14.00 -7.08 2.11
N VAL A 249 13.31 -7.60 1.08
CA VAL A 249 12.27 -8.61 1.25
C VAL A 249 12.82 -10.01 1.50
N SER A 250 13.91 -10.41 0.84
CA SER A 250 14.46 -11.78 0.90
C SER A 250 15.88 -11.89 1.43
N GLY A 251 16.62 -10.79 1.54
CA GLY A 251 18.07 -10.79 1.83
C GLY A 251 18.93 -11.09 0.61
N GLU A 252 18.33 -11.41 -0.55
CA GLU A 252 19.06 -11.77 -1.75
C GLU A 252 19.62 -10.55 -2.47
N CYS A 253 20.89 -10.61 -2.87
CA CYS A 253 21.53 -9.58 -3.68
C CYS A 253 21.43 -9.95 -5.16
N VAL A 254 20.51 -9.31 -5.88
CA VAL A 254 20.28 -9.56 -7.31
C VAL A 254 21.02 -8.57 -8.20
N GLY A 255 21.27 -8.94 -9.45
CA GLY A 255 21.93 -8.07 -10.43
C GLY A 255 23.47 -8.15 -10.42
N LYS A 256 24.03 -9.26 -9.93
CA LYS A 256 25.43 -9.65 -10.15
C LYS A 256 25.57 -10.15 -11.61
N ASP A 257 25.85 -9.25 -12.54
CA ASP A 257 26.56 -9.63 -13.77
C ASP A 257 27.97 -9.05 -13.64
N GLU A 258 28.99 -9.85 -13.98
CA GLU A 258 30.40 -9.58 -13.70
C GLU A 258 30.89 -8.31 -14.40
N GLY A 259 31.23 -7.26 -13.64
CA GLY A 259 32.00 -6.13 -14.17
C GLY A 259 31.53 -4.72 -13.80
N VAL A 260 30.33 -4.54 -13.25
CA VAL A 260 29.90 -3.22 -12.73
C VAL A 260 29.86 -3.30 -11.21
N MET A 261 30.70 -2.50 -10.53
CA MET A 261 30.63 -2.32 -9.08
C MET A 261 29.20 -1.88 -8.71
N ARG A 262 28.38 -2.81 -8.24
CA ARG A 262 27.10 -2.54 -7.61
C ARG A 262 27.26 -2.64 -6.11
N ASP A 263 26.47 -1.82 -5.41
CA ASP A 263 26.41 -1.59 -3.97
C ASP A 263 26.00 -2.84 -3.16
N GLY A 264 26.71 -3.96 -3.34
CA GLY A 264 26.40 -5.24 -2.73
C GLY A 264 26.71 -5.26 -1.24
N ARG A 265 25.87 -4.63 -0.42
CA ARG A 265 25.89 -4.82 1.04
C ARG A 265 25.21 -6.15 1.38
N ALA A 266 25.99 -7.11 1.86
CA ALA A 266 25.43 -8.30 2.50
C ALA A 266 24.62 -7.88 3.75
N ARG A 267 23.48 -8.53 4.00
CA ARG A 267 22.69 -8.28 5.22
C ARG A 267 23.55 -8.58 6.45
N SER A 268 23.50 -7.69 7.44
CA SER A 268 24.14 -7.88 8.74
C SER A 268 23.19 -8.54 9.74
N GLU A 269 23.72 -9.11 10.83
CA GLU A 269 22.91 -9.68 11.93
C GLU A 269 21.93 -8.64 12.53
N SER A 270 22.32 -7.37 12.55
CA SER A 270 21.43 -6.28 12.94
C SER A 270 20.27 -6.09 11.96
N ASP A 271 20.48 -6.25 10.65
CA ASP A 271 19.41 -6.14 9.66
C ASP A 271 18.42 -7.32 9.77
N GLU A 272 18.86 -8.49 10.22
CA GLU A 272 18.01 -9.66 10.46
C GLU A 272 17.13 -9.47 11.71
N LYS A 273 17.73 -9.06 12.84
CA LYS A 273 16.99 -8.76 14.08
C LYS A 273 15.87 -7.75 13.85
N VAL A 274 16.11 -6.74 13.00
CA VAL A 274 15.07 -5.77 12.71
C VAL A 274 13.92 -6.36 11.87
N VAL A 275 14.20 -7.27 10.95
CA VAL A 275 13.11 -7.96 10.23
C VAL A 275 12.22 -8.71 11.21
N GLU A 276 12.80 -9.36 12.23
CA GLU A 276 12.03 -10.02 13.27
C GLU A 276 11.17 -9.03 14.08
N VAL A 277 11.72 -7.88 14.45
CA VAL A 277 10.96 -6.83 15.16
C VAL A 277 9.85 -6.23 14.30
N VAL A 278 10.09 -5.98 13.01
CA VAL A 278 9.05 -5.54 12.06
C VAL A 278 7.97 -6.62 11.93
N ARG A 279 8.35 -7.89 11.90
CA ARG A 279 7.42 -9.02 11.86
C ARG A 279 6.53 -9.08 13.11
N GLU A 280 7.06 -8.74 14.28
CA GLU A 280 6.30 -8.70 15.54
C GLU A 280 5.41 -7.46 15.66
N SER A 281 5.88 -6.30 15.18
CA SER A 281 5.17 -5.01 15.34
C SER A 281 4.12 -4.74 14.27
N ASP A 282 4.30 -5.23 13.04
CA ASP A 282 3.36 -5.07 11.93
C ASP A 282 2.56 -6.37 11.63
N GLY A 283 2.81 -7.45 12.39
CA GLY A 283 2.14 -8.75 12.26
C GLY A 283 0.85 -8.87 13.07
N ASP A 284 -0.11 -9.63 12.56
CA ASP A 284 -1.31 -10.06 13.28
C ASP A 284 -0.90 -11.03 14.42
N PRO A 285 -1.21 -10.76 15.70
CA PRO A 285 -0.74 -11.55 16.85
C PRO A 285 -1.21 -13.02 16.84
N GLU A 286 -2.15 -13.40 15.99
CA GLU A 286 -2.73 -14.75 15.93
C GLU A 286 -1.86 -15.83 15.24
N TRP A 287 -0.67 -15.47 14.75
CA TRP A 287 0.15 -16.33 13.88
C TRP A 287 1.40 -16.96 14.53
N VAL A 288 1.65 -16.73 15.82
CA VAL A 288 2.76 -17.37 16.53
C VAL A 288 2.50 -18.88 16.64
N GLY A 289 3.34 -19.70 15.98
CA GLY A 289 3.38 -21.16 16.20
C GLY A 289 2.61 -22.06 15.23
N LYS A 290 1.95 -21.54 14.17
CA LYS A 290 1.28 -22.40 13.17
C LYS A 290 2.23 -22.78 12.02
N HIS A 291 2.60 -24.06 11.91
CA HIS A 291 3.15 -24.62 10.67
C HIS A 291 2.08 -24.56 9.56
N MET A 292 2.39 -23.92 8.43
CA MET A 292 1.47 -23.80 7.30
C MET A 292 1.74 -24.91 6.28
N PRO A 293 0.71 -25.62 5.75
CA PRO A 293 0.93 -26.68 4.79
C PRO A 293 1.44 -26.12 3.45
N GLU A 294 2.58 -26.63 3.02
CA GLU A 294 3.20 -26.35 1.73
C GLU A 294 2.48 -27.13 0.63
N ARG A 295 1.60 -26.49 -0.17
CA ARG A 295 1.44 -26.85 -1.61
C ARG A 295 1.10 -25.60 -2.43
N PHE A 296 1.93 -25.31 -3.43
CA PHE A 296 1.70 -24.33 -4.49
C PHE A 296 1.04 -25.09 -5.65
N CYS A 297 -0.16 -24.71 -6.09
CA CYS A 297 -0.79 -25.35 -7.25
C CYS A 297 -0.12 -24.82 -8.53
N LEU A 298 0.70 -25.66 -9.17
CA LEU A 298 1.40 -25.32 -10.42
C LEU A 298 0.43 -25.07 -11.60
N GLY A 299 -0.79 -25.61 -11.53
CA GLY A 299 -1.80 -25.46 -12.59
C GLY A 299 -2.61 -24.15 -12.55
N CYS A 300 -2.71 -23.47 -11.40
CA CYS A 300 -3.65 -22.34 -11.24
C CYS A 300 -3.00 -21.00 -10.85
N ARG A 301 -1.66 -20.94 -10.67
CA ARG A 301 -0.88 -19.73 -10.30
C ARG A 301 -1.54 -18.82 -9.22
N GLN A 302 -2.37 -19.37 -8.34
CA GLN A 302 -2.95 -18.75 -7.15
C GLN A 302 -3.05 -19.80 -6.02
N LYS A 303 -2.75 -19.42 -4.78
CA LYS A 303 -3.04 -20.25 -3.59
C LYS A 303 -4.48 -20.03 -3.12
N GLN A 304 -5.26 -21.11 -3.17
CA GLN A 304 -6.59 -21.28 -2.60
C GLN A 304 -6.55 -21.28 -1.06
N TYR A 305 -7.54 -20.68 -0.41
CA TYR A 305 -7.84 -20.90 1.01
C TYR A 305 -8.79 -22.12 1.13
N GLY A 306 -8.63 -22.91 2.20
CA GLY A 306 -9.10 -24.30 2.35
C GLY A 306 -10.61 -24.58 2.39
N ARG A 307 -11.42 -24.02 1.48
CA ARG A 307 -12.84 -24.38 1.30
C ARG A 307 -13.27 -24.66 -0.15
N MET A 308 -12.33 -24.78 -1.10
CA MET A 308 -12.62 -25.13 -2.50
C MET A 308 -11.80 -26.34 -2.96
N GLN A 309 -11.94 -27.48 -2.28
CA GLN A 309 -11.22 -28.72 -2.63
C GLN A 309 -11.88 -29.56 -3.75
N GLN A 310 -13.07 -29.21 -4.25
CA GLN A 310 -13.83 -30.12 -5.13
C GLN A 310 -13.78 -29.81 -6.65
N ALA A 311 -13.17 -28.70 -7.09
CA ALA A 311 -13.29 -28.28 -8.50
C ALA A 311 -12.06 -28.54 -9.39
N CYS A 312 -11.00 -29.17 -8.88
CA CYS A 312 -9.76 -29.40 -9.64
C CYS A 312 -9.39 -30.88 -9.86
N THR A 313 -10.33 -31.79 -9.62
CA THR A 313 -10.20 -33.22 -9.98
C THR A 313 -11.32 -33.61 -10.91
N SER A 314 -11.25 -33.11 -12.14
CA SER A 314 -12.00 -33.60 -13.31
C SER A 314 -11.33 -33.02 -14.55
#